data_AF-A0AAV0V1C9-F1
#
_entry.id   AF-A0AAV0V1C9-F1
#
_cell.length_a   1.000
_cell.length_b   1.000
_cell.length_c   1.000
_cell.angle_alpha   90.00
_cell.angle_beta   90.00
_cell.angle_gamma   90.00
#
_symmetry.space_group_name_H-M   'P 1'
#
loop_
_entity.id
_entity.type
_entity.pdbx_description
1 polymer ?
#
loop_
_entity_poly.entity_id
_entity_poly.type
_entity_poly.pdbx_seq_one_letter_code
_entity_poly.pdbx_strand_id
1 'polypeptide(L)'
;MSSVQVAPTRMALTTYKAKSVSAKKGFELLKKKADALKMRFQAMLREIQKTKMSMSTEASEAFFSLTQAQYAAGDFRNKVIESVTTAEIRTQNRIDNVAGVKLPVFTEVEVSREKSDNIGLAGGGGKIQNCRAKFRVLLRALIKLASLQTSFVTLDEALKVTNRRVNALDNVTIPRIEKTISYISRELDELEREDFVRIKKVQANKQVIEKAIQAKKKEAAANIALGGDPNANVVASDHDILSQYEISADADVVF
;
A
#
# COMPACT_ATOMS: atom_id res chain seq x y z
N MET A 1 -2.32 23.20 4.80
CA MET A 1 -1.68 21.91 4.51
C MET A 1 -1.02 22.01 3.15
N SER A 2 0.31 21.86 3.12
CA SER A 2 1.21 22.21 2.02
C SER A 2 0.68 21.78 0.64
N SER A 3 0.37 22.76 -0.21
CA SER A 3 0.31 22.58 -1.65
C SER A 3 1.59 21.87 -2.08
N VAL A 4 1.45 20.69 -2.69
CA VAL A 4 2.60 20.02 -3.29
C VAL A 4 3.09 20.96 -4.39
N GLN A 5 4.23 21.63 -4.16
CA GLN A 5 4.91 22.46 -5.14
C GLN A 5 5.47 21.55 -6.23
N VAL A 6 4.61 21.15 -7.16
CA VAL A 6 5.03 20.45 -8.36
C VAL A 6 5.09 21.48 -9.47
N ALA A 7 6.25 21.61 -10.10
CA ALA A 7 6.38 22.45 -11.29
C ALA A 7 5.42 21.96 -12.39
N PRO A 8 4.59 22.84 -12.98
CA PRO A 8 3.61 22.46 -13.99
C PRO A 8 4.30 22.18 -15.32
N THR A 9 4.82 20.96 -15.48
CA THR A 9 5.49 20.49 -16.70
C THR A 9 4.75 19.30 -17.29
N ARG A 10 4.82 19.11 -18.62
CA ARG A 10 4.25 17.94 -19.30
C ARG A 10 4.79 16.63 -18.74
N MET A 11 6.07 16.58 -18.36
CA MET A 11 6.68 15.41 -17.73
C MET A 11 6.09 15.10 -16.34
N ALA A 12 5.86 16.14 -15.52
CA ALA A 12 5.17 15.97 -14.24
C ALA A 12 3.74 15.46 -14.44
N LEU A 13 3.00 15.99 -15.42
CA LEU A 13 1.64 15.54 -15.75
C LEU A 13 1.60 14.04 -16.09
N THR A 14 2.51 13.56 -16.95
CA THR A 14 2.61 12.13 -17.29
C THR A 14 2.90 11.28 -16.05
N THR A 15 3.83 11.74 -15.20
CA THR A 15 4.17 11.06 -13.95
C THR A 15 2.98 10.95 -12.99
N TYR A 16 2.21 12.03 -12.81
CA TYR A 16 1.05 12.04 -11.93
C TYR A 16 -0.13 11.25 -12.50
N LYS A 17 -0.33 11.24 -13.82
CA LYS A 17 -1.32 10.35 -14.48
C LYS A 17 -0.98 8.87 -14.25
N ALA A 18 0.29 8.48 -14.41
CA ALA A 18 0.73 7.12 -14.11
C ALA A 18 0.52 6.77 -12.63
N LYS A 19 0.85 7.69 -11.70
CA LYS A 19 0.58 7.53 -10.26
C LYS A 19 -0.92 7.34 -9.96
N SER A 20 -1.80 8.07 -10.63
CA SER A 20 -3.26 7.92 -10.46
C SER A 20 -3.74 6.52 -10.85
N VAL A 21 -3.32 6.03 -12.02
CA VAL A 21 -3.66 4.68 -12.49
C VAL A 21 -3.14 3.61 -11.51
N SER A 22 -1.88 3.74 -11.07
CA SER A 22 -1.29 2.82 -10.09
C SER A 22 -1.99 2.88 -8.74
N ALA A 23 -2.39 4.06 -8.26
CA ALA A 23 -3.13 4.22 -7.02
C ALA A 23 -4.52 3.56 -7.09
N LYS A 24 -5.24 3.73 -8.21
CA LYS A 24 -6.55 3.09 -8.43
C LYS A 24 -6.43 1.56 -8.48
N LYS A 25 -5.44 1.02 -9.20
CA LYS A 25 -5.14 -0.43 -9.20
C LYS A 25 -4.76 -0.94 -7.80
N GLY A 26 -3.92 -0.19 -7.08
CA GLY A 26 -3.51 -0.53 -5.71
C GLY A 26 -4.68 -0.57 -4.73
N PHE A 27 -5.63 0.37 -4.85
CA PHE A 27 -6.86 0.38 -4.08
C PHE A 27 -7.71 -0.86 -4.34
N GLU A 28 -7.93 -1.23 -5.59
CA GLU A 28 -8.71 -2.42 -5.95
C GLU A 28 -8.08 -3.71 -5.40
N LEU A 29 -6.76 -3.86 -5.53
CA LEU A 29 -6.03 -5.03 -5.01
C LEU A 29 -6.09 -5.11 -3.48
N LEU A 30 -5.90 -3.98 -2.79
CA LEU A 30 -5.98 -3.95 -1.33
C LEU A 30 -7.39 -4.21 -0.82
N LYS A 31 -8.41 -3.74 -1.54
CA LYS A 31 -9.81 -4.04 -1.22
C LYS A 31 -10.11 -5.53 -1.35
N LYS A 32 -9.71 -6.17 -2.45
CA LYS A 32 -9.82 -7.63 -2.62
C LYS A 32 -9.09 -8.41 -1.51
N LYS A 33 -7.89 -7.96 -1.12
CA LYS A 33 -7.15 -8.54 0.01
C LYS A 33 -7.92 -8.38 1.33
N ALA A 34 -8.45 -7.19 1.60
CA ALA A 34 -9.22 -6.92 2.82
C ALA A 34 -10.48 -7.81 2.90
N ASP A 35 -11.18 -7.99 1.79
CA ASP A 35 -12.37 -8.85 1.72
C ASP A 35 -12.01 -10.33 1.99
N ALA A 36 -10.92 -10.83 1.39
CA ALA A 36 -10.42 -12.18 1.65
C ALA A 36 -10.02 -12.38 3.13
N LEU A 37 -9.33 -11.40 3.72
CA LEU A 37 -8.98 -11.42 5.14
C LEU A 37 -10.23 -11.39 6.03
N LYS A 38 -11.23 -10.59 5.68
CA LYS A 38 -12.50 -10.50 6.41
C LYS A 38 -13.27 -11.82 6.38
N MET A 39 -13.30 -12.52 5.25
CA MET A 39 -13.92 -13.86 5.17
C MET A 39 -13.24 -14.85 6.12
N ARG A 40 -11.90 -14.88 6.12
CA ARG A 40 -11.12 -15.75 7.02
C ARG A 40 -11.26 -15.37 8.49
N PHE A 41 -11.31 -14.06 8.79
CA PHE A 41 -11.57 -13.54 10.12
C PHE A 41 -12.89 -14.05 10.69
N GLN A 42 -13.97 -13.97 9.91
CA GLN A 42 -15.29 -14.48 10.33
C GLN A 42 -15.31 -15.99 10.50
N ALA A 43 -14.62 -16.74 9.63
CA ALA A 43 -14.51 -18.19 9.75
C ALA A 43 -13.79 -18.59 11.05
N MET A 44 -12.65 -17.96 11.36
CA MET A 44 -11.92 -18.18 12.62
C MET A 44 -12.74 -17.80 13.84
N LEU A 45 -13.51 -16.70 13.79
CA LEU A 45 -14.34 -16.29 14.92
C LEU A 45 -15.38 -17.37 15.29
N ARG A 46 -16.02 -17.97 14.28
CA ARG A 46 -16.97 -19.08 14.49
C ARG A 46 -16.26 -20.31 15.05
N GLU A 47 -15.07 -20.63 14.55
CA GLU A 47 -14.29 -21.77 15.06
C GLU A 47 -13.86 -21.55 16.51
N ILE A 48 -13.38 -20.36 16.87
CA ILE A 48 -13.03 -19.98 18.24
C ILE A 48 -14.22 -20.14 19.16
N GLN A 49 -15.40 -19.65 18.78
CA GLN A 49 -16.61 -19.80 19.59
C GLN A 49 -16.94 -21.28 19.81
N LYS A 50 -16.94 -22.09 18.75
CA LYS A 50 -17.22 -23.54 18.83
C LYS A 50 -16.21 -24.25 19.73
N THR A 51 -14.91 -24.01 19.54
CA THR A 51 -13.85 -24.63 20.33
C THR A 51 -13.90 -24.17 21.79
N LYS A 52 -14.21 -22.91 22.07
CA LYS A 52 -14.36 -22.40 23.44
C LYS A 52 -15.51 -23.09 24.17
N MET A 53 -16.64 -23.33 23.50
CA MET A 53 -17.77 -24.06 24.09
C MET A 53 -17.42 -25.52 24.37
N SER A 54 -16.80 -26.23 23.41
CA SER A 54 -16.32 -27.62 23.59
C SER A 54 -15.31 -27.74 24.73
N MET A 55 -14.35 -26.82 24.79
CA MET A 55 -13.35 -26.78 25.85
C MET A 55 -13.99 -26.58 27.23
N SER A 56 -15.04 -25.76 27.34
CA SER A 56 -15.73 -25.55 28.61
C SER A 56 -16.36 -26.85 29.13
N THR A 57 -16.96 -27.64 28.24
CA THR A 57 -17.55 -28.94 28.62
C THR A 57 -16.47 -29.96 28.98
N GLU A 58 -15.39 -30.03 28.19
CA GLU A 58 -14.25 -30.92 28.45
C GLU A 58 -13.54 -30.56 29.76
N ALA A 59 -13.43 -29.28 30.09
CA ALA A 59 -12.86 -28.81 31.34
C ALA A 59 -13.70 -29.27 32.53
N SER A 60 -15.02 -29.12 32.46
CA SER A 60 -15.92 -29.59 33.52
C SER A 60 -15.79 -31.09 33.75
N GLU A 61 -15.69 -31.89 32.68
CA GLU A 61 -15.51 -33.35 32.78
C GLU A 61 -14.14 -33.73 33.36
N ALA A 62 -13.08 -33.01 32.98
CA ALA A 62 -11.74 -33.23 33.50
C ALA A 62 -11.65 -32.91 35.00
N PHE A 63 -12.22 -31.79 35.45
CA PHE A 63 -12.27 -31.45 36.88
C PHE A 63 -13.16 -32.39 37.69
N PHE A 64 -14.26 -32.88 37.11
CA PHE A 64 -15.06 -33.93 37.75
C PHE A 64 -14.29 -35.25 37.87
N SER A 65 -13.48 -35.61 36.86
CA SER A 65 -12.61 -36.79 36.94
C SER A 65 -11.51 -36.62 38.01
N LEU A 66 -11.05 -35.38 38.23
CA LEU A 66 -10.10 -35.06 39.30
C LEU A 66 -10.69 -35.29 40.69
N THR A 67 -11.94 -34.84 40.94
CA THR A 67 -12.59 -35.05 42.23
C THR A 67 -12.84 -36.54 42.49
N GLN A 68 -13.19 -37.32 41.47
CA GLN A 68 -13.31 -38.78 41.57
C GLN A 68 -11.97 -39.45 41.91
N ALA A 69 -10.87 -39.00 41.28
CA ALA A 69 -9.53 -39.52 41.56
C ALA A 69 -9.10 -39.18 42.99
N GLN A 70 -9.38 -37.96 43.47
CA GLN A 70 -9.06 -37.52 44.82
C GLN A 70 -9.85 -38.28 45.88
N TYR A 71 -11.13 -38.58 45.60
CA TYR A 71 -11.94 -39.42 46.49
C TYR A 71 -11.40 -40.86 46.57
N ALA A 72 -10.96 -41.44 45.45
CA ALA A 72 -10.50 -42.82 45.40
C ALA A 72 -9.07 -43.04 45.92
N ALA A 73 -8.15 -42.11 45.68
CA ALA A 73 -6.72 -42.25 45.99
C ALA A 73 -6.24 -41.39 47.17
N GLY A 74 -7.12 -40.54 47.74
CA GLY A 74 -6.76 -39.53 48.72
C GLY A 74 -5.98 -38.36 48.10
N ASP A 75 -5.16 -37.68 48.91
CA ASP A 75 -4.31 -36.60 48.41
C ASP A 75 -3.05 -37.15 47.70
N PHE A 76 -3.02 -37.04 46.38
CA PHE A 76 -1.90 -37.43 45.53
C PHE A 76 -1.18 -36.22 44.90
N ARG A 77 -1.51 -35.00 45.31
CA ARG A 77 -0.97 -33.76 44.72
C ARG A 77 0.55 -33.66 44.85
N ASN A 78 1.08 -33.89 46.04
CA ASN A 78 2.53 -33.78 46.30
C ASN A 78 3.32 -34.81 45.48
N LYS A 79 2.81 -36.04 45.39
CA LYS A 79 3.41 -37.12 44.57
C LYS A 79 3.47 -36.74 43.10
N VAL A 80 2.44 -36.08 42.57
CA VAL A 80 2.44 -35.59 41.18
C VAL A 80 3.50 -34.51 41.00
N ILE A 81 3.55 -33.51 41.89
CA ILE A 81 4.52 -32.39 41.79
C ILE A 81 5.96 -32.91 41.84
N GLU A 82 6.27 -33.82 42.77
CA GLU A 82 7.60 -34.44 42.91
C GLU A 82 7.99 -35.29 41.68
N SER A 83 7.01 -35.88 40.99
CA SER A 83 7.25 -36.70 39.79
C SER A 83 7.61 -35.89 38.54
N VAL A 84 7.41 -34.56 38.54
CA VAL A 84 7.64 -33.73 37.34
C VAL A 84 9.13 -33.39 37.19
N THR A 85 9.80 -34.02 36.23
CA THR A 85 11.18 -33.61 35.83
C THR A 85 11.20 -32.89 34.48
N THR A 86 10.45 -33.38 33.50
CA THR A 86 10.46 -32.89 32.12
C THR A 86 9.04 -32.89 31.55
N ALA A 87 8.70 -31.89 30.74
CA ALA A 87 7.39 -31.82 30.09
C ALA A 87 7.18 -32.99 29.11
N GLU A 88 6.07 -33.71 29.28
CA GLU A 88 5.62 -34.80 28.41
C GLU A 88 5.07 -34.28 27.06
N ILE A 89 4.31 -33.17 27.09
CA ILE A 89 3.79 -32.50 25.89
C ILE A 89 4.49 -31.15 25.74
N ARG A 90 5.05 -30.89 24.56
CA ARG A 90 5.62 -29.60 24.17
C ARG A 90 4.84 -29.00 23.02
N THR A 91 4.82 -27.67 22.92
CA THR A 91 4.23 -26.96 21.79
C THR A 91 5.31 -26.54 20.81
N GLN A 92 5.11 -26.82 19.53
CA GLN A 92 5.91 -26.30 18.44
C GLN A 92 5.16 -25.18 17.72
N ASN A 93 5.89 -24.21 17.20
CA ASN A 93 5.33 -23.10 16.43
C ASN A 93 5.53 -23.37 14.94
N ARG A 94 4.46 -23.25 14.16
CA ARG A 94 4.43 -23.32 12.71
C ARG A 94 3.86 -22.02 12.16
N ILE A 95 4.40 -21.56 11.04
CA ILE A 95 3.88 -20.37 10.36
C ILE A 95 2.92 -20.81 9.26
N ASP A 96 1.70 -20.28 9.28
CA ASP A 96 0.72 -20.39 8.20
C ASP A 96 0.60 -19.05 7.45
N ASN A 97 0.23 -19.07 6.17
CA ASN A 97 0.14 -17.86 5.35
C ASN A 97 -1.26 -17.68 4.77
N VAL A 98 -1.94 -16.60 5.19
CA VAL A 98 -3.27 -16.26 4.71
C VAL A 98 -3.22 -14.90 4.02
N ALA A 99 -3.42 -14.87 2.69
CA ALA A 99 -3.42 -13.66 1.87
C ALA A 99 -2.19 -12.75 2.08
N GLY A 100 -1.03 -13.36 2.34
CA GLY A 100 0.24 -12.66 2.58
C GLY A 100 0.45 -12.19 4.03
N VAL A 101 -0.40 -12.63 4.98
CA VAL A 101 -0.21 -12.43 6.42
C VAL A 101 0.30 -13.73 7.03
N LYS A 102 1.43 -13.67 7.72
CA LYS A 102 2.04 -14.81 8.43
C LYS A 102 1.37 -14.97 9.78
N LEU A 103 0.65 -16.07 9.98
CA LEU A 103 -0.06 -16.40 11.21
C LEU A 103 0.72 -17.47 11.99
N PRO A 104 0.98 -17.29 13.30
CA PRO A 104 1.55 -18.32 14.13
C PRO A 104 0.49 -19.37 14.50
N VAL A 105 0.83 -20.63 14.28
CA VAL A 105 -0.01 -21.81 14.56
C VAL A 105 0.75 -22.73 15.50
N PHE A 106 0.13 -23.13 16.59
CA PHE A 106 0.74 -24.05 17.55
C PHE A 106 0.32 -25.49 17.28
N THR A 107 1.29 -26.39 17.29
CA THR A 107 1.09 -27.83 17.18
C THR A 107 1.65 -28.53 18.42
N GLU A 108 0.95 -29.53 18.93
CA GLU A 108 1.47 -30.34 20.03
C GLU A 108 2.47 -31.38 19.53
N VAL A 109 3.50 -31.63 20.34
CA VAL A 109 4.49 -32.68 20.14
C VAL A 109 4.67 -33.43 21.46
N GLU A 110 4.35 -34.71 21.44
CA GLU A 110 4.57 -35.61 22.58
C GLU A 110 6.04 -36.04 22.58
N VAL A 111 6.76 -35.78 23.68
CA VAL A 111 8.21 -36.00 23.81
C VAL A 111 8.53 -37.24 24.64
N SER A 112 7.70 -37.60 25.62
CA SER A 112 7.95 -38.77 26.48
C SER A 112 6.67 -39.26 27.16
N ARG A 113 6.40 -40.57 27.11
CA ARG A 113 5.13 -41.18 27.60
C ARG A 113 5.25 -41.82 29.00
N GLU A 114 6.46 -42.08 29.48
CA GLU A 114 6.69 -43.22 30.39
C GLU A 114 6.88 -42.88 31.88
N LYS A 115 7.06 -41.62 32.28
CA LYS A 115 7.61 -41.32 33.62
C LYS A 115 6.63 -41.36 34.81
N SER A 116 5.31 -41.41 34.61
CA SER A 116 4.35 -41.21 35.72
C SER A 116 3.29 -42.32 35.87
N ASP A 117 3.48 -43.49 35.26
CA ASP A 117 2.50 -44.59 35.34
C ASP A 117 2.48 -45.28 36.73
N ASN A 118 3.46 -45.01 37.59
CA ASN A 118 3.56 -45.59 38.94
C ASN A 118 2.75 -44.83 40.02
N ILE A 119 2.08 -43.72 39.67
CA ILE A 119 1.30 -42.93 40.64
C ILE A 119 -0.03 -43.62 40.91
N GLY A 120 -0.32 -43.89 42.20
CA GLY A 120 -1.58 -44.52 42.61
C GLY A 120 -1.55 -46.05 42.66
N LEU A 121 -0.35 -46.66 42.67
CA LEU A 121 -0.18 -48.11 42.82
C LEU A 121 -0.76 -48.66 44.14
N ALA A 122 -0.71 -47.85 45.21
CA ALA A 122 -1.27 -48.21 46.52
C ALA A 122 -2.82 -48.16 46.57
N GLY A 123 -3.47 -47.51 45.60
CA GLY A 123 -4.93 -47.33 45.57
C GLY A 123 -5.36 -46.23 44.60
N GLY A 124 -6.45 -46.47 43.86
CA GLY A 124 -7.08 -45.46 42.99
C GLY A 124 -6.35 -45.16 41.66
N GLY A 125 -5.28 -45.88 41.31
CA GLY A 125 -4.49 -45.66 40.09
C GLY A 125 -5.31 -45.65 38.78
N GLY A 126 -6.34 -46.49 38.66
CA GLY A 126 -7.24 -46.48 37.48
C GLY A 126 -8.01 -45.17 37.30
N LYS A 127 -8.45 -44.54 38.40
CA LYS A 127 -9.12 -43.23 38.35
C LYS A 127 -8.14 -42.10 38.06
N ILE A 128 -6.91 -42.18 38.60
CA ILE A 128 -5.83 -41.23 38.30
C ILE A 128 -5.47 -41.27 36.81
N GLN A 129 -5.35 -42.46 36.21
CA GLN A 129 -5.03 -42.59 34.79
C GLN A 129 -6.15 -42.07 33.88
N ASN A 130 -7.42 -42.33 34.24
CA ASN A 130 -8.56 -41.76 33.53
C ASN A 130 -8.57 -40.22 33.62
N CYS A 131 -8.30 -39.66 34.81
CA CYS A 131 -8.14 -38.23 35.01
C CYS A 131 -7.02 -37.67 34.11
N ARG A 132 -5.84 -38.31 34.07
CA ARG A 132 -4.73 -37.93 33.19
C ARG A 132 -5.14 -37.93 31.71
N ALA A 133 -5.87 -38.94 31.25
CA ALA A 133 -6.38 -39.01 29.88
C ALA A 133 -7.32 -37.83 29.55
N LYS A 134 -8.25 -37.49 30.46
CA LYS A 134 -9.16 -36.35 30.29
C LYS A 134 -8.42 -35.01 30.28
N PHE A 135 -7.43 -34.81 31.15
CA PHE A 135 -6.60 -33.61 31.12
C PHE A 135 -5.73 -33.50 29.86
N ARG A 136 -5.29 -34.61 29.27
CA ARG A 136 -4.61 -34.58 27.95
C ARG A 136 -5.54 -34.09 26.84
N VAL A 137 -6.79 -34.56 26.82
CA VAL A 137 -7.80 -34.08 25.85
C VAL A 137 -8.08 -32.59 26.06
N LEU A 138 -8.25 -32.14 27.30
CA LEU A 138 -8.42 -30.72 27.60
C LEU A 138 -7.21 -29.89 27.16
N LEU A 139 -5.99 -30.37 27.38
CA LEU A 139 -4.76 -29.68 26.97
C LEU A 139 -4.68 -29.53 25.44
N ARG A 140 -5.06 -30.56 24.69
CA ARG A 140 -5.20 -30.51 23.22
C ARG A 140 -6.15 -29.40 22.78
N ALA A 141 -7.33 -29.33 23.40
CA ALA A 141 -8.32 -28.30 23.10
C ALA A 141 -7.80 -26.90 23.45
N LEU A 142 -7.07 -26.75 24.56
CA LEU A 142 -6.44 -25.49 24.97
C LEU A 142 -5.36 -25.03 23.99
N ILE A 143 -4.47 -25.93 23.55
CA ILE A 143 -3.43 -25.60 22.55
C ILE A 143 -4.08 -25.16 21.24
N LYS A 144 -5.11 -25.88 20.78
CA LYS A 144 -5.86 -25.50 19.58
C LYS A 144 -6.52 -24.12 19.75
N LEU A 145 -7.16 -23.85 20.88
CA LEU A 145 -7.80 -22.57 21.15
C LEU A 145 -6.77 -21.42 21.18
N ALA A 146 -5.64 -21.63 21.86
CA ALA A 146 -4.56 -20.65 21.95
C ALA A 146 -3.98 -20.33 20.57
N SER A 147 -3.83 -21.35 19.70
CA SER A 147 -3.41 -21.19 18.31
C SER A 147 -4.38 -20.30 17.54
N LEU A 148 -5.68 -20.60 17.62
CA LEU A 148 -6.71 -19.81 16.95
C LEU A 148 -6.77 -18.36 17.47
N GLN A 149 -6.67 -18.16 18.78
CA GLN A 149 -6.69 -16.83 19.40
C GLN A 149 -5.48 -15.99 19.00
N THR A 150 -4.28 -16.57 19.01
CA THR A 150 -3.06 -15.85 18.64
C THR A 150 -3.09 -15.49 17.15
N SER A 151 -3.47 -16.43 16.29
CA SER A 151 -3.71 -16.17 14.86
C SER A 151 -4.77 -15.09 14.66
N PHE A 152 -5.85 -15.09 15.44
CA PHE A 152 -6.93 -14.10 15.34
C PHE A 152 -6.46 -12.68 15.66
N VAL A 153 -5.68 -12.49 16.72
CA VAL A 153 -5.15 -11.15 17.09
C VAL A 153 -4.23 -10.62 15.98
N THR A 154 -3.33 -11.46 15.47
CA THR A 154 -2.42 -11.05 14.38
C THR A 154 -3.18 -10.71 13.09
N LEU A 155 -4.24 -11.47 12.76
CA LEU A 155 -5.06 -11.21 11.59
C LEU A 155 -5.95 -9.97 11.74
N ASP A 156 -6.46 -9.69 12.95
CA ASP A 156 -7.21 -8.46 13.27
C ASP A 156 -6.38 -7.21 13.04
N GLU A 157 -5.14 -7.21 13.53
CA GLU A 157 -4.21 -6.10 13.32
C GLU A 157 -3.92 -5.88 11.84
N ALA A 158 -3.63 -6.96 11.10
CA ALA A 158 -3.40 -6.91 9.66
C ALA A 158 -4.62 -6.38 8.89
N LEU A 159 -5.84 -6.79 9.29
CA LEU A 159 -7.08 -6.32 8.70
C LEU A 159 -7.30 -4.82 8.96
N LYS A 160 -7.08 -4.36 10.20
CA LYS A 160 -7.16 -2.93 10.57
C LYS A 160 -6.18 -2.08 9.76
N VAL A 161 -4.92 -2.52 9.64
CA VAL A 161 -3.91 -1.81 8.84
C VAL A 161 -4.32 -1.77 7.37
N THR A 162 -4.82 -2.87 6.81
CA THR A 162 -5.27 -2.91 5.41
C THR A 162 -6.45 -1.97 5.18
N ASN A 163 -7.45 -1.97 6.06
CA ASN A 163 -8.61 -1.08 5.98
C ASN A 163 -8.21 0.40 6.11
N ARG A 164 -7.29 0.73 7.03
CA ARG A 164 -6.75 2.11 7.13
C ARG A 164 -6.06 2.54 5.84
N ARG A 165 -5.28 1.65 5.20
CA ARG A 165 -4.63 1.93 3.92
C ARG A 165 -5.64 2.13 2.78
N VAL A 166 -6.68 1.28 2.71
CA VAL A 166 -7.77 1.43 1.74
C VAL A 166 -8.48 2.78 1.93
N ASN A 167 -8.83 3.16 3.16
CA ASN A 167 -9.47 4.44 3.45
C ASN A 167 -8.56 5.65 3.17
N ALA A 168 -7.26 5.54 3.45
CA ALA A 168 -6.30 6.59 3.11
C ALA A 168 -6.14 6.75 1.59
N LEU A 169 -6.18 5.63 0.86
CA LEU A 169 -6.15 5.64 -0.60
C LEU A 169 -7.34 6.39 -1.18
N ASP A 170 -8.55 6.01 -0.74
CA ASP A 170 -9.81 6.53 -1.24
C ASP A 170 -10.05 8.00 -0.90
N ASN A 171 -9.87 8.38 0.38
CA ASN A 171 -10.28 9.69 0.87
C ASN A 171 -9.16 10.75 0.81
N VAL A 172 -7.89 10.35 0.78
CA VAL A 172 -6.77 11.30 0.89
C VAL A 172 -5.89 11.30 -0.36
N THR A 173 -5.26 10.18 -0.70
CA THR A 173 -4.23 10.19 -1.75
C THR A 173 -4.79 10.24 -3.16
N ILE A 174 -5.85 9.49 -3.50
CA ILE A 174 -6.45 9.55 -4.84
C ILE A 174 -6.97 10.97 -5.12
N PRO A 175 -7.81 11.58 -4.25
CA PRO A 175 -8.29 12.95 -4.46
C PRO A 175 -7.15 13.98 -4.51
N ARG A 176 -6.08 13.79 -3.71
CA ARG A 176 -4.92 14.69 -3.75
C ARG A 176 -4.18 14.61 -5.08
N ILE A 177 -4.00 13.41 -5.63
CA ILE A 177 -3.38 13.20 -6.94
C ILE A 177 -4.26 13.83 -8.04
N GLU A 178 -5.57 13.62 -7.99
CA GLU A 178 -6.51 14.18 -8.98
C GLU A 178 -6.53 15.72 -8.94
N LYS A 179 -6.53 16.34 -7.75
CA LYS A 179 -6.36 17.80 -7.61
C LYS A 179 -5.05 18.30 -8.20
N THR A 180 -3.96 17.55 -8.00
CA THR A 180 -2.63 17.91 -8.55
C THR A 180 -2.62 17.80 -10.08
N ILE A 181 -3.25 16.77 -10.65
CA ILE A 181 -3.39 16.63 -12.11
C ILE A 181 -4.22 17.77 -12.68
N SER A 182 -5.32 18.14 -12.03
CA SER A 182 -6.16 19.26 -12.46
C SER A 182 -5.42 20.59 -12.41
N TYR A 183 -4.60 20.83 -11.38
CA TYR A 183 -3.75 22.01 -11.28
C TYR A 183 -2.73 22.07 -12.43
N ILE A 184 -1.95 21.01 -12.64
CA ILE A 184 -0.93 20.99 -13.69
C ILE A 184 -1.57 21.14 -15.08
N SER A 185 -2.72 20.51 -15.33
CA SER A 185 -3.43 20.67 -16.61
C SER A 185 -3.84 22.12 -16.85
N ARG A 186 -4.42 22.78 -15.83
CA ARG A 186 -4.84 24.20 -15.95
C ARG A 186 -3.67 25.13 -16.23
N GLU A 187 -2.55 24.94 -15.55
CA GLU A 187 -1.34 25.75 -15.77
C GLU A 187 -0.73 25.52 -17.16
N LEU A 188 -0.70 24.27 -17.64
CA LEU A 188 -0.23 23.98 -18.99
C LEU A 188 -1.15 24.57 -20.06
N ASP A 189 -2.46 24.50 -19.86
CA ASP A 189 -3.44 25.09 -20.79
C ASP A 189 -3.29 26.62 -20.85
N GLU A 190 -3.00 27.29 -19.71
CA GLU A 190 -2.76 28.75 -19.69
C GLU A 190 -1.43 29.12 -20.36
N LEU A 191 -0.36 28.34 -20.14
CA LEU A 191 0.92 28.53 -20.84
C LEU A 191 0.77 28.36 -22.37
N GLU A 192 0.03 27.34 -22.81
CA GLU A 192 -0.27 27.13 -24.23
C GLU A 192 -1.09 28.28 -24.82
N ARG A 193 -2.00 28.86 -24.02
CA ARG A 193 -2.79 30.03 -24.41
C ARG A 193 -1.95 31.29 -24.55
N GLU A 194 -1.00 31.52 -23.63
CA GLU A 194 -0.06 32.64 -23.73
C GLU A 194 0.84 32.54 -24.96
N ASP A 195 1.39 31.34 -25.21
CA ASP A 195 2.22 31.07 -26.40
C ASP A 195 1.43 31.25 -27.70
N PHE A 196 0.18 30.79 -27.73
CA PHE A 196 -0.71 31.00 -28.88
C PHE A 196 -0.93 32.49 -29.18
N VAL A 197 -1.18 33.30 -28.15
CA VAL A 197 -1.33 34.76 -28.31
C VAL A 197 -0.02 35.41 -28.77
N ARG A 198 1.13 34.96 -28.25
CA ARG A 198 2.46 35.45 -28.66
C ARG A 198 2.72 35.17 -30.14
N ILE A 199 2.50 33.93 -30.59
CA ILE A 199 2.68 33.53 -32.00
C ILE A 199 1.73 34.32 -32.91
N LYS A 200 0.46 34.49 -32.51
CA LYS A 200 -0.53 35.26 -33.29
C LYS A 200 -0.10 36.73 -33.48
N LYS A 201 0.46 37.37 -32.44
CA LYS A 201 0.99 38.75 -32.54
C LYS A 201 2.20 38.83 -33.47
N VAL A 202 3.14 37.89 -33.37
CA VAL A 202 4.32 37.85 -34.25
C VAL A 202 3.91 37.67 -35.71
N GLN A 203 2.94 36.78 -35.98
CA GLN A 203 2.42 36.57 -37.33
C GLN A 203 1.70 37.81 -37.87
N ALA A 204 0.89 38.49 -37.04
CA ALA A 204 0.26 39.75 -37.41
C ALA A 204 1.30 40.83 -37.75
N ASN A 205 2.33 40.98 -36.93
CA ASN A 205 3.43 41.93 -37.18
C ASN A 205 4.18 41.61 -38.47
N LYS A 206 4.49 40.33 -38.72
CA LYS A 206 5.15 39.90 -39.96
C LYS A 206 4.30 40.22 -41.21
N GLN A 207 2.99 40.00 -41.15
CA GLN A 207 2.08 40.35 -42.26
C GLN A 207 2.00 41.87 -42.50
N VAL A 208 2.04 42.69 -41.45
CA VAL A 208 2.08 44.15 -41.59
C VAL A 208 3.38 44.59 -42.25
N ILE A 209 4.51 44.03 -41.83
CA ILE A 209 5.83 44.30 -42.42
C ILE A 209 5.87 43.86 -43.89
N GLU A 210 5.39 42.66 -44.22
CA GLU A 210 5.33 42.18 -45.60
C GLU A 210 4.44 43.05 -46.49
N LYS A 211 3.28 43.50 -45.99
CA LYS A 211 2.42 44.45 -46.72
C LYS A 211 3.10 45.81 -46.91
N ALA A 212 3.81 46.31 -45.91
CA ALA A 212 4.56 47.57 -46.02
C ALA A 212 5.73 47.45 -47.02
N ILE A 213 6.44 46.32 -47.04
CA ILE A 213 7.49 46.03 -48.03
C ILE A 213 6.89 45.92 -49.43
N GLN A 214 5.74 45.26 -49.60
CA GLN A 214 5.06 45.18 -50.89
C GLN A 214 4.55 46.55 -51.37
N ALA A 215 4.05 47.39 -50.46
CA ALA A 215 3.68 48.77 -50.78
C ALA A 215 4.89 49.58 -51.24
N LYS A 216 6.00 49.54 -50.49
CA LYS A 216 7.26 50.20 -50.88
C LYS A 216 7.84 49.66 -52.20
N LYS A 217 7.74 48.36 -52.48
CA LYS A 217 8.15 47.78 -53.77
C LYS A 217 7.25 48.22 -54.93
N LYS A 218 5.94 48.37 -54.70
CA LYS A 218 5.00 48.90 -55.70
C LYS A 218 5.23 50.39 -55.96
N GLU A 219 5.52 51.17 -54.92
CA GLU A 219 5.88 52.59 -55.03
C GLU A 219 7.23 52.77 -55.75
N ALA A 220 8.23 51.94 -55.45
CA ALA A 220 9.50 51.93 -56.18
C ALA A 220 9.32 51.52 -57.66
N ALA A 221 8.48 50.51 -57.94
CA ALA A 221 8.15 50.12 -59.32
C ALA A 221 7.35 51.20 -60.07
N ALA A 222 6.47 51.94 -59.39
CA ALA A 222 5.73 53.05 -59.96
C ALA A 222 6.64 54.27 -60.26
N ASN A 223 7.61 54.57 -59.38
CA ASN A 223 8.61 55.61 -59.62
C ASN A 223 9.58 55.25 -60.77
N ILE A 224 9.91 53.96 -60.95
CA ILE A 224 10.71 53.50 -62.10
C ILE A 224 9.92 53.59 -63.42
N ALA A 225 8.59 53.38 -63.39
CA ALA A 225 7.73 53.50 -64.57
C ALA A 225 7.41 54.96 -64.98
N LEU A 226 7.66 55.95 -64.11
CA LEU A 226 7.43 57.38 -64.33
C LEU A 226 8.70 58.15 -64.78
N GLY A 227 9.84 57.49 -64.99
CA GLY A 227 11.02 58.10 -65.62
C GLY A 227 11.83 59.07 -64.75
N GLY A 228 11.99 58.79 -63.45
CA GLY A 228 12.85 59.57 -62.55
C GLY A 228 14.29 59.03 -62.46
N ASP A 229 15.27 59.94 -62.48
CA ASP A 229 16.72 59.69 -62.43
C ASP A 229 17.16 58.71 -61.31
N PRO A 230 18.14 57.82 -61.56
CA PRO A 230 18.55 56.79 -60.61
C PRO A 230 19.38 57.28 -59.40
N ASN A 231 19.55 58.60 -59.17
CA ASN A 231 20.50 59.07 -58.15
C ASN A 231 20.12 60.35 -57.36
N ALA A 232 18.83 60.67 -57.18
CA ALA A 232 18.44 61.96 -56.60
C ALA A 232 18.10 61.98 -55.09
N ASN A 233 18.20 60.89 -54.33
CA ASN A 233 18.01 60.96 -52.87
C ASN A 233 18.69 59.83 -52.10
N VAL A 234 20.03 59.89 -52.04
CA VAL A 234 20.78 59.23 -50.97
C VAL A 234 20.77 60.17 -49.75
N VAL A 235 19.69 60.14 -48.98
CA VAL A 235 19.74 60.64 -47.60
C VAL A 235 20.17 59.46 -46.74
N ALA A 236 21.42 59.49 -46.30
CA ALA A 236 21.95 58.53 -45.35
C ALA A 236 21.03 58.47 -44.12
N SER A 237 20.40 57.32 -43.91
CA SER A 237 19.67 57.04 -42.68
C SER A 237 20.45 55.97 -41.92
N ASP A 238 20.66 56.22 -40.62
CA ASP A 238 21.46 55.42 -39.67
C ASP A 238 21.04 53.94 -39.50
N HIS A 239 20.12 53.44 -40.32
CA HIS A 239 19.56 52.10 -40.22
C HIS A 239 20.40 51.00 -40.89
N ASP A 240 21.49 51.34 -41.58
CA ASP A 240 22.30 50.37 -42.34
C ASP A 240 23.38 49.64 -41.51
N ILE A 241 23.46 49.89 -40.19
CA ILE A 241 24.45 49.26 -39.32
C ILE A 241 24.04 47.81 -38.92
N LEU A 242 22.76 47.45 -39.12
CA LEU A 242 22.24 46.11 -38.78
C LEU A 242 22.12 45.15 -39.97
N SER A 243 22.44 45.59 -41.20
CA SER A 243 22.36 44.74 -42.40
C SER A 243 23.56 43.79 -42.54
N GLN A 244 24.62 43.97 -41.74
CA GLN A 244 25.84 43.15 -41.75
C GLN A 244 25.97 42.16 -40.59
N TYR A 245 24.94 41.96 -39.76
CA TYR A 245 25.00 40.96 -38.68
C TYR A 245 24.58 39.57 -39.20
N GLU A 246 25.55 38.80 -39.69
CA GLU A 246 25.37 37.37 -39.98
C GLU A 246 25.20 36.58 -38.67
N ILE A 247 24.12 35.80 -38.56
CA ILE A 247 23.78 34.95 -37.39
C ILE A 247 24.62 33.64 -37.38
N SER A 248 25.63 33.50 -38.22
CA SER A 248 26.39 32.27 -38.44
C SER A 248 27.64 32.09 -37.57
N ALA A 249 27.99 33.03 -36.68
CA ALA A 249 29.29 33.03 -35.99
C ALA A 249 29.27 32.69 -34.48
N ASP A 250 28.13 32.38 -33.85
CA ASP A 250 28.09 31.93 -32.44
C ASP A 250 27.54 30.50 -32.35
N ALA A 251 28.39 29.54 -32.68
CA ALA A 251 28.18 28.12 -32.40
C ALA A 251 28.83 27.65 -31.09
N ASP A 252 29.47 28.54 -30.32
CA ASP A 252 30.17 28.17 -29.08
C ASP A 252 29.73 29.04 -27.89
N VAL A 253 28.52 28.80 -27.38
CA VAL A 253 28.21 29.04 -25.97
C VAL A 253 27.52 27.79 -25.42
N VAL A 254 28.32 26.96 -24.77
CA VAL A 254 27.89 25.88 -23.90
C VAL A 254 27.47 26.50 -22.56
N PHE A 255 26.23 26.24 -22.16
CA PHE A 255 25.82 26.14 -20.76
C PHE A 255 25.12 24.81 -20.55
#